data_AF-D7CFD2-F1
#
_entry.id   AF-D7CFD2-F1
#
_cell.length_a   1.000
_cell.length_b   1.000
_cell.length_c   1.000
_cell.angle_alpha   90.00
_cell.angle_beta   90.00
_cell.angle_gamma   90.00
#
_symmetry.space_group_name_H-M   'P 1'
#
loop_
_entity.id
_entity.type
_entity.pdbx_description
1 polymer ?
#
loop_
_entity_poly.entity_id
_entity_poly.type
_entity_poly.pdbx_seq_one_letter_code
_entity_poly.pdbx_strand_id
1 'polypeptide(L)'
;MRIVAAITRPGSEKVGEDLGTLAGIPPLGVPVRSDARQTLEENETDIVAVAVSTYLDQVMYDIYATVVRAGANVITLAEEMLYPFPTAGPRAEQLDELARRHGVTAPCPGSRYRADTEATRDTDHARHRHHVARLGSGRPRTRPDRVRADEAYASRKNRAYLRRRGIRAAINEWL
;
A
#
# COMPACT_ATOMS: atom_id res chain seq x y z
N MET A 1 -5.68 -17.06 -4.81
CA MET A 1 -4.50 -16.26 -4.41
C MET A 1 -3.32 -17.20 -4.30
N ARG A 2 -2.17 -16.86 -4.88
CA ARG A 2 -0.94 -17.67 -4.84
C ARG A 2 0.19 -16.80 -4.31
N ILE A 3 0.99 -17.32 -3.39
CA ILE A 3 2.21 -16.65 -2.94
C ILE A 3 3.33 -17.03 -3.90
N VAL A 4 3.91 -16.04 -4.56
CA VAL A 4 4.96 -16.25 -5.59
C VAL A 4 6.35 -15.91 -5.08
N ALA A 5 6.46 -15.09 -4.03
CA ALA A 5 7.72 -14.64 -3.48
C ALA A 5 7.59 -14.25 -2.01
N ALA A 6 8.71 -14.28 -1.30
CA ALA A 6 8.87 -13.77 0.06
C ALA A 6 10.15 -12.95 0.15
N ILE A 7 10.07 -11.75 0.73
CA ILE A 7 11.19 -10.80 0.79
C ILE A 7 11.43 -10.39 2.24
N THR A 8 12.70 -10.37 2.63
CA THR A 8 13.18 -9.86 3.93
C THR A 8 14.25 -8.80 3.71
N ARG A 9 14.68 -8.14 4.80
CA ARG A 9 15.77 -7.15 4.75
C ARG A 9 17.11 -7.83 4.39
N PRO A 10 18.03 -7.12 3.70
CA PRO A 10 19.40 -7.57 3.53
C PRO A 10 20.09 -7.95 4.86
N GLY A 11 20.85 -9.05 4.84
CA GLY A 11 21.58 -9.58 6.00
C GLY A 11 20.71 -10.33 7.01
N SER A 12 19.43 -10.62 6.72
CA SER A 12 18.61 -11.48 7.56
C SER A 12 19.04 -12.94 7.43
N GLU A 13 19.09 -13.64 8.56
CA GLU A 13 19.30 -15.09 8.66
C GLU A 13 18.23 -15.93 7.97
N LYS A 14 17.05 -15.34 7.70
CA LYS A 14 15.90 -16.00 7.07
C LYS A 14 16.08 -16.22 5.57
N VAL A 15 17.08 -15.62 4.93
CA VAL A 15 17.31 -15.74 3.49
C VAL A 15 17.59 -17.20 3.12
N GLY A 16 16.86 -17.72 2.13
CA GLY A 16 16.95 -19.11 1.68
C GLY A 16 16.00 -20.06 2.42
N GLU A 17 15.44 -19.68 3.57
CA GLU A 17 14.43 -20.49 4.25
C GLU A 17 13.09 -20.46 3.49
N ASP A 18 12.31 -21.53 3.62
CA ASP A 18 10.97 -21.60 3.04
C ASP A 18 9.97 -20.75 3.86
N LEU A 19 9.17 -19.94 3.16
CA LEU A 19 8.16 -19.08 3.79
C LEU A 19 7.14 -19.87 4.63
N GLY A 20 6.71 -21.05 4.17
CA GLY A 20 5.76 -21.90 4.88
C GLY A 20 6.33 -22.35 6.23
N THR A 21 7.57 -22.83 6.20
CA THR A 21 8.31 -23.22 7.41
C THR A 21 8.42 -22.05 8.40
N LEU A 22 8.81 -20.85 7.93
CA LEU A 22 8.89 -19.65 8.76
C LEU A 22 7.54 -19.20 9.33
N ALA A 23 6.46 -19.44 8.61
CA ALA A 23 5.10 -19.13 9.05
C ALA A 23 4.48 -20.22 9.95
N GLY A 24 5.21 -21.31 10.23
CA GLY A 24 4.72 -22.43 11.07
C GLY A 24 3.68 -23.31 10.37
N ILE A 25 3.68 -23.33 9.04
CA ILE A 25 2.77 -24.15 8.21
C ILE A 25 3.60 -25.08 7.31
N PRO A 26 2.99 -26.07 6.62
CA PRO A 26 3.73 -26.92 5.68
C PRO A 26 4.48 -26.09 4.61
N PRO A 27 5.64 -26.58 4.13
CA PRO A 27 6.46 -25.83 3.18
C PRO A 27 5.69 -25.41 1.92
N LEU A 28 5.91 -24.17 1.50
CA LEU A 28 5.21 -23.58 0.35
C LEU A 28 6.03 -23.67 -0.95
N GLY A 29 7.31 -24.03 -0.88
CA GLY A 29 8.24 -23.97 -2.00
C GLY A 29 8.62 -22.54 -2.37
N VAL A 30 8.53 -21.59 -1.44
CA VAL A 30 8.78 -20.17 -1.66
C VAL A 30 9.97 -19.74 -0.80
N PRO A 31 11.20 -19.71 -1.36
CA PRO A 31 12.37 -19.29 -0.60
C PRO A 31 12.34 -17.79 -0.32
N VAL A 32 12.70 -17.39 0.89
CA VAL A 32 12.84 -15.99 1.27
C VAL A 32 14.10 -15.39 0.63
N ARG A 33 13.95 -14.20 0.05
CA ARG A 33 15.04 -13.46 -0.61
C ARG A 33 15.27 -12.09 0.03
N SER A 34 16.47 -11.55 -0.14
CA SER A 34 16.86 -10.22 0.37
C SER A 34 16.91 -9.13 -0.70
N ASP A 35 16.91 -9.49 -1.99
CA ASP A 35 16.84 -8.53 -3.09
C ASP A 35 15.39 -8.38 -3.55
N ALA A 36 14.73 -7.32 -3.07
CA ALA A 36 13.34 -7.05 -3.42
C ALA A 36 13.15 -6.77 -4.91
N ARG A 37 14.11 -6.08 -5.54
CA ARG A 37 14.01 -5.66 -6.93
C ARG A 37 14.10 -6.86 -7.86
N GLN A 38 15.17 -7.65 -7.72
CA GLN A 38 15.36 -8.86 -8.52
C GLN A 38 14.19 -9.83 -8.33
N THR A 39 13.72 -9.99 -7.08
CA THR A 39 12.60 -10.89 -6.79
C THR A 39 11.32 -10.47 -7.50
N LEU A 40 11.02 -9.17 -7.56
CA LEU A 40 9.83 -8.68 -8.27
C LEU A 40 10.00 -8.72 -9.79
N GLU A 41 11.20 -8.50 -10.33
CA GLU A 41 11.49 -8.60 -11.77
C GLU A 41 11.35 -10.06 -12.27
N GLU A 42 11.74 -11.05 -11.46
CA GLU A 42 11.66 -12.47 -11.78
C GLU A 42 10.26 -13.08 -11.60
N ASN A 43 9.32 -12.36 -10.99
CA ASN A 43 8.00 -12.88 -10.64
C ASN A 43 6.86 -11.95 -11.09
N GLU A 44 5.92 -12.48 -11.86
CA GLU A 44 4.65 -11.80 -12.14
C GLU A 44 3.86 -11.60 -10.84
N THR A 45 3.88 -10.38 -10.32
CA THR A 45 3.33 -10.05 -8.99
C THR A 45 2.23 -8.99 -9.11
N ASP A 46 0.98 -9.35 -8.81
CA ASP A 46 -0.15 -8.41 -8.85
C ASP A 46 -0.17 -7.46 -7.65
N ILE A 47 0.15 -8.00 -6.46
CA ILE A 47 0.01 -7.33 -5.16
C ILE A 47 1.18 -7.73 -4.26
N VAL A 48 1.76 -6.76 -3.54
CA VAL A 48 2.72 -6.98 -2.47
C VAL A 48 2.13 -6.51 -1.14
N ALA A 49 2.21 -7.37 -0.13
CA ALA A 49 1.90 -7.01 1.25
C ALA A 49 3.19 -6.56 1.97
N VAL A 50 3.24 -5.29 2.34
CA VAL A 50 4.38 -4.71 3.06
C VAL A 50 4.05 -4.63 4.55
N ALA A 51 4.78 -5.41 5.35
CA ALA A 51 4.68 -5.47 6.81
C ALA A 51 6.07 -5.33 7.43
N VAL A 52 6.63 -4.11 7.37
CA VAL A 52 8.02 -3.84 7.78
C VAL A 52 8.10 -2.85 8.92
N SER A 53 7.55 -1.65 8.74
CA SER A 53 7.52 -0.58 9.74
C SER A 53 6.23 0.21 9.62
N THR A 54 5.89 0.94 10.68
CA THR A 54 4.69 1.80 10.78
C THR A 54 4.86 3.16 10.12
N TYR A 55 6.09 3.66 9.97
CA TYR A 55 6.38 5.03 9.52
C TYR A 55 6.89 5.12 8.08
N LEU A 56 6.48 6.15 7.34
CA LEU A 56 6.98 6.49 6.00
C LEU A 56 8.28 7.30 6.09
N ASP A 57 9.34 6.65 6.57
CA ASP A 57 10.70 7.13 6.47
C ASP A 57 11.30 6.86 5.07
N GLN A 58 12.61 7.11 4.90
CA GLN A 58 13.28 6.87 3.63
C GLN A 58 13.32 5.39 3.24
N VAL A 59 13.54 4.49 4.21
CA VAL A 59 13.64 3.04 3.95
C VAL A 59 12.28 2.49 3.51
N MET A 60 11.21 2.88 4.21
CA MET A 60 9.85 2.48 3.84
C MET A 60 9.43 3.09 2.50
N TYR A 61 9.82 4.33 2.21
CA TYR A 61 9.62 4.92 0.88
C TYR A 61 10.31 4.08 -0.21
N ASP A 62 11.57 3.68 -0.01
CA ASP A 62 12.32 2.90 -0.99
C ASP A 62 11.73 1.51 -1.21
N ILE A 63 11.20 0.88 -0.15
CA ILE A 63 10.43 -0.38 -0.25
C ILE A 63 9.19 -0.18 -1.12
N TYR A 64 8.34 0.81 -0.81
CA TYR A 64 7.13 1.06 -1.59
C TYR A 64 7.46 1.45 -3.04
N ALA A 65 8.47 2.28 -3.25
CA ALA A 65 8.90 2.71 -4.56
C ALA A 65 9.45 1.56 -5.40
N THR A 66 10.11 0.57 -4.78
CA THR A 66 10.55 -0.66 -5.46
C THR A 66 9.35 -1.45 -5.98
N VAL A 67 8.33 -1.65 -5.13
CA VAL A 67 7.11 -2.36 -5.55
C VAL A 67 6.37 -1.61 -6.65
N VAL A 68 6.19 -0.30 -6.50
CA VAL A 68 5.49 0.54 -7.46
C VAL A 68 6.18 0.54 -8.82
N ARG A 69 7.52 0.62 -8.84
CA ARG A 69 8.30 0.56 -10.08
C ARG A 69 8.21 -0.80 -10.78
N ALA A 70 8.05 -1.87 -10.02
CA ALA A 70 7.79 -3.21 -10.55
C ALA A 70 6.36 -3.37 -11.13
N GLY A 71 5.50 -2.36 -10.98
CA GLY A 71 4.13 -2.40 -11.51
C GLY A 71 3.15 -3.18 -10.63
N ALA A 72 3.53 -3.55 -9.40
CA ALA A 72 2.67 -4.23 -8.46
C ALA A 72 1.89 -3.25 -7.58
N ASN A 73 0.66 -3.63 -7.20
CA ASN A 73 -0.10 -2.88 -6.20
C ASN A 73 0.44 -3.17 -4.80
N VAL A 74 0.29 -2.22 -3.88
CA VAL A 74 0.78 -2.35 -2.51
C VAL A 74 -0.40 -2.37 -1.54
N ILE A 75 -0.36 -3.29 -0.57
CA ILE A 75 -1.14 -3.22 0.67
C ILE A 75 -0.18 -3.20 1.86
N THR A 76 -0.57 -2.57 2.96
CA THR A 76 0.29 -2.45 4.14
C THR A 76 -0.53 -2.37 5.42
N LEU A 77 0.09 -2.78 6.53
CA LEU A 77 -0.43 -2.58 7.88
C LEU A 77 0.12 -1.30 8.53
N ALA A 78 1.05 -0.60 7.86
CA ALA A 78 1.68 0.61 8.38
C ALA A 78 0.65 1.71 8.64
N GLU A 79 0.48 2.08 9.91
CA GLU A 79 -0.59 2.95 10.37
C GLU A 79 -0.46 4.38 9.83
N GLU A 80 0.77 4.87 9.63
CA GLU A 80 1.00 6.20 9.02
C GLU A 80 0.44 6.27 7.59
N MET A 81 0.43 5.15 6.87
CA MET A 81 -0.04 5.09 5.49
C MET A 81 -1.57 5.21 5.35
N LEU A 82 -2.32 5.23 6.46
CA LEU A 82 -3.73 5.61 6.42
C LEU A 82 -3.91 7.05 5.91
N TYR A 83 -3.04 7.97 6.35
CA TYR A 83 -3.02 9.36 5.89
C TYR A 83 -1.65 10.02 6.13
N PRO A 84 -0.64 9.74 5.30
CA PRO A 84 0.76 10.10 5.58
C PRO A 84 1.11 11.57 5.25
N PHE A 85 0.23 12.33 4.57
CA PHE A 85 0.55 13.69 4.12
C PHE A 85 0.91 14.67 5.25
N PRO A 86 0.21 14.72 6.41
CA PRO A 86 0.55 15.67 7.46
C PRO A 86 1.85 15.32 8.21
N THR A 87 2.29 14.07 8.15
CA THR A 87 3.38 13.54 8.98
C THR A 87 4.65 13.27 8.16
N ALA A 88 4.51 12.73 6.95
CA ALA A 88 5.60 12.44 6.02
C ALA A 88 5.67 13.37 4.80
N GLY A 89 4.70 14.28 4.63
CA GLY A 89 4.69 15.41 3.69
C GLY A 89 5.31 15.11 2.32
N PRO A 90 6.53 15.59 2.03
CA PRO A 90 7.20 15.36 0.75
C PRO A 90 7.28 13.90 0.30
N ARG A 91 7.53 12.95 1.21
CA ARG A 91 7.63 11.52 0.86
C ARG A 91 6.29 10.93 0.44
N ALA A 92 5.21 11.35 1.11
CA ALA A 92 3.86 10.93 0.77
C ALA A 92 3.45 11.43 -0.62
N GLU A 93 3.76 12.69 -0.93
CA GLU A 93 3.51 13.29 -2.25
C GLU A 93 4.33 12.60 -3.34
N GLN A 94 5.61 12.33 -3.08
CA GLN A 94 6.49 11.60 -3.99
C GLN A 94 5.96 10.19 -4.30
N LEU A 95 5.49 9.47 -3.28
CA LEU A 95 4.97 8.12 -3.45
C LEU A 95 3.64 8.10 -4.22
N ASP A 96 2.72 9.04 -3.94
CA ASP A 96 1.46 9.17 -4.70
C ASP A 96 1.71 9.50 -6.18
N GLU A 97 2.65 10.41 -6.45
CA GLU A 97 3.07 10.74 -7.81
C GLU A 97 3.67 9.51 -8.52
N LEU A 98 4.56 8.79 -7.85
CA LEU A 98 5.17 7.58 -8.39
C LEU A 98 4.11 6.53 -8.72
N ALA A 99 3.17 6.26 -7.81
CA ALA A 99 2.09 5.30 -8.02
C ALA A 99 1.21 5.69 -9.21
N ARG A 100 0.88 6.99 -9.36
CA ARG A 100 0.11 7.50 -10.51
C ARG A 100 0.85 7.29 -11.83
N ARG A 101 2.15 7.59 -11.90
CA ARG A 101 2.94 7.39 -13.12
C ARG A 101 3.04 5.92 -13.55
N HIS A 102 3.09 4.99 -12.58
CA HIS A 102 3.15 3.56 -12.86
C HIS A 102 1.77 2.90 -13.00
N GLY A 103 0.67 3.64 -12.82
CA GLY A 103 -0.68 3.11 -12.97
C GLY A 103 -1.11 2.11 -11.87
N VAL A 104 -0.40 2.08 -10.74
CA VAL A 104 -0.64 1.14 -9.64
C VAL A 104 -1.32 1.81 -8.44
N THR A 105 -1.89 0.99 -7.56
CA THR A 105 -2.42 1.44 -6.28
C THR A 105 -1.37 1.25 -5.19
N ALA A 106 -0.99 2.34 -4.53
CA ALA A 106 -0.22 2.31 -3.28
C ALA A 106 -1.12 2.73 -2.10
N PRO A 107 -0.79 2.35 -0.85
CA PRO A 107 -1.53 2.77 0.33
C PRO A 107 -1.33 4.28 0.55
N CYS A 108 -2.16 5.07 -0.12
CA CYS A 108 -2.23 6.52 -0.01
C CYS A 108 -3.46 7.03 -0.81
N PRO A 109 -4.55 7.50 -0.18
CA PRO A 109 -5.59 8.22 -0.90
C PRO A 109 -5.29 9.73 -0.85
N GLY A 110 -4.76 10.35 -1.92
CA GLY A 110 -4.62 11.81 -1.86
C GLY A 110 -4.09 12.63 -3.04
N SER A 111 -4.44 12.34 -4.29
CA SER A 111 -4.25 13.31 -5.40
C SER A 111 -5.40 14.32 -5.59
N ARG A 112 -6.28 14.53 -4.60
CA ARG A 112 -7.23 15.66 -4.59
C ARG A 112 -7.46 16.19 -3.18
N TYR A 113 -6.48 16.94 -2.67
CA TYR A 113 -6.71 18.07 -1.77
C TYR A 113 -5.83 19.25 -2.19
N ARG A 114 -5.80 19.54 -3.49
CA ARG A 114 -5.61 20.91 -3.98
C ARG A 114 -7.00 21.46 -4.22
N ALA A 115 -7.30 22.62 -3.65
CA ALA A 115 -8.39 23.45 -4.13
C ALA A 115 -8.18 23.61 -5.64
N ASP A 116 -9.23 23.35 -6.41
CA ASP A 116 -9.19 23.38 -7.85
C ASP A 116 -8.67 24.74 -8.36
N THR A 117 -7.62 24.71 -9.15
CA THR A 117 -7.48 25.60 -10.30
C THR A 117 -6.70 24.86 -11.39
N GLU A 118 -7.48 24.23 -12.25
CA GLU A 118 -7.19 23.84 -13.65
C GLU A 118 -6.01 22.92 -14.03
N ALA A 119 -6.29 22.15 -15.09
CA ALA A 119 -5.41 21.29 -15.90
C ALA A 119 -4.92 20.00 -15.19
N THR A 120 -5.08 18.79 -15.74
CA THR A 120 -4.94 18.39 -17.15
C THR A 120 -5.89 17.25 -17.47
N ARG A 121 -6.56 17.37 -18.62
CA ARG A 121 -7.14 16.24 -19.35
C ARG A 121 -6.00 15.50 -20.07
N ASP A 122 -6.27 14.24 -20.34
CA ASP A 122 -5.68 13.43 -21.41
C ASP A 122 -4.38 12.67 -21.11
N THR A 123 -4.51 11.34 -21.05
CA THR A 123 -3.68 10.39 -21.82
C THR A 123 -4.20 8.98 -21.59
N ASP A 124 -4.77 8.45 -22.67
CA ASP A 124 -5.19 7.08 -22.87
C ASP A 124 -4.00 6.10 -22.80
N HIS A 125 -4.00 5.18 -21.83
CA HIS A 125 -3.14 3.99 -21.83
C HIS A 125 -3.90 2.81 -21.20
N ALA A 126 -4.59 2.05 -22.03
CA ALA A 126 -5.06 0.71 -21.72
C ALA A 126 -3.87 -0.26 -21.65
N ARG A 127 -3.73 -1.07 -20.57
CA ARG A 127 -3.46 -2.53 -20.59
C ARG A 127 -3.85 -3.19 -19.25
N HIS A 128 -4.41 -4.39 -19.40
CA HIS A 128 -4.71 -5.48 -18.45
C HIS A 128 -4.91 -5.16 -16.95
N ARG A 129 -6.17 -5.27 -16.50
CA ARG A 129 -6.57 -5.27 -15.08
C ARG A 129 -7.09 -6.65 -14.71
N HIS A 130 -6.42 -7.34 -13.77
CA HIS A 130 -7.05 -8.47 -13.08
C HIS A 130 -8.06 -7.94 -12.06
N HIS A 131 -9.27 -8.48 -12.12
CA HIS A 131 -10.50 -7.91 -11.60
C HIS A 131 -10.69 -8.30 -10.12
N VAL A 132 -10.48 -7.38 -9.17
CA VAL A 132 -11.07 -7.50 -7.82
C VAL A 132 -12.56 -7.20 -7.97
N ALA A 133 -13.44 -8.12 -7.58
CA ALA A 133 -14.89 -7.96 -7.73
C ALA A 133 -15.37 -6.63 -7.11
N ARG A 134 -16.12 -5.84 -7.89
CA ARG A 134 -16.66 -4.53 -7.52
C ARG A 134 -18.18 -4.55 -7.57
N LEU A 135 -18.84 -3.67 -6.80
CA LEU A 135 -20.23 -3.24 -7.02
C LEU A 135 -20.36 -2.18 -8.16
N GLY A 136 -19.42 -2.14 -9.11
CA GLY A 136 -19.43 -1.21 -10.26
C GLY A 136 -18.03 -0.84 -10.77
N SER A 137 -17.94 -0.34 -12.01
CA SER A 137 -16.68 0.10 -12.63
C SER A 137 -16.22 1.47 -12.12
N GLY A 138 -14.95 1.63 -11.75
CA GLY A 138 -14.35 2.91 -11.37
C GLY A 138 -13.02 2.79 -10.60
N ARG A 139 -12.25 3.88 -10.51
CA ARG A 139 -11.13 4.00 -9.56
C ARG A 139 -11.69 3.85 -8.14
N PRO A 140 -10.98 3.21 -7.18
CA PRO A 140 -11.39 3.22 -5.78
C PRO A 140 -11.77 4.64 -5.36
N ARG A 141 -12.92 4.79 -4.69
CA ARG A 141 -13.40 6.11 -4.28
C ARG A 141 -12.30 6.76 -3.44
N THR A 142 -11.92 7.97 -3.81
CA THR A 142 -10.93 8.78 -3.08
C THR A 142 -11.44 9.16 -1.68
N ARG A 143 -12.73 8.96 -1.41
CA ARG A 143 -13.39 9.12 -0.11
C ARG A 143 -14.42 7.99 0.09
N PRO A 144 -14.20 7.06 1.03
CA PRO A 144 -15.21 6.08 1.41
C PRO A 144 -16.37 6.73 2.19
N ASP A 145 -17.58 6.17 2.10
CA ASP A 145 -18.73 6.66 2.89
C ASP A 145 -18.61 6.26 4.36
N ARG A 146 -17.95 5.13 4.61
CA ARG A 146 -17.73 4.58 5.94
C ARG A 146 -16.39 3.83 6.02
N VAL A 147 -15.68 3.99 7.14
CA VAL A 147 -14.48 3.24 7.49
C VAL A 147 -14.77 2.39 8.72
N ARG A 148 -14.39 1.12 8.68
CA ARG A 148 -14.24 0.24 9.84
C ARG A 148 -12.75 0.05 10.07
N ALA A 149 -12.28 0.36 11.27
CA ALA A 149 -10.88 0.19 11.65
C ALA A 149 -10.81 -0.29 13.10
N ASP A 150 -9.70 -0.91 13.47
CA ASP A 150 -9.42 -1.33 14.83
C ASP A 150 -8.97 -0.16 15.73
N GLU A 151 -8.76 -0.46 17.01
CA GLU A 151 -8.42 0.49 18.05
C GLU A 151 -7.11 1.25 17.81
N ALA A 152 -6.14 0.66 17.09
CA ALA A 152 -4.88 1.33 16.76
C ALA A 152 -5.12 2.62 15.96
N TYR A 153 -6.29 2.74 15.32
CA TYR A 153 -6.70 3.92 14.55
C TYR A 153 -7.62 4.89 15.31
N ALA A 154 -7.90 4.68 16.60
CA ALA A 154 -8.81 5.49 17.43
C ALA A 154 -8.28 6.88 17.82
N SER A 155 -7.07 7.26 17.36
CA SER A 155 -6.42 8.52 17.75
C SER A 155 -7.29 9.76 17.47
N ARG A 156 -7.19 10.79 18.33
CA ARG A 156 -7.90 12.07 18.14
C ARG A 156 -7.61 12.70 16.78
N LYS A 157 -6.37 12.56 16.27
CA LYS A 157 -5.96 13.05 14.95
C LYS A 157 -6.70 12.32 13.82
N ASN A 158 -6.80 10.99 13.90
CA ASN A 158 -7.54 10.17 12.95
C ASN A 158 -9.04 10.48 12.98
N ARG A 159 -9.65 10.60 14.17
CA ARG A 159 -11.07 10.96 14.31
C ARG A 159 -11.35 12.37 13.77
N ALA A 160 -10.50 13.35 14.05
CA ALA A 160 -10.63 14.70 13.52
C ALA A 160 -10.49 14.74 11.99
N TYR A 161 -9.58 13.94 11.43
CA TYR A 161 -9.45 13.77 9.98
C TYR A 161 -10.72 13.17 9.35
N LEU A 162 -11.24 12.06 9.90
CA LEU A 162 -12.45 11.40 9.40
C LEU A 162 -13.70 12.30 9.51
N ARG A 163 -13.86 13.03 10.63
CA ARG A 163 -14.97 13.98 10.84
C ARG A 163 -14.92 15.17 9.88
N ARG A 164 -13.75 15.81 9.72
CA ARG A 164 -13.55 16.91 8.74
C ARG A 164 -13.88 16.47 7.33
N ARG A 165 -13.59 15.21 7.01
CA ARG A 165 -13.88 14.62 5.71
C ARG A 165 -15.26 13.99 5.64
N GLY A 166 -16.14 14.14 6.64
CA GLY A 166 -17.48 13.56 6.65
C GLY A 166 -17.52 12.06 6.31
N ILE A 167 -16.49 11.31 6.72
CA ILE A 167 -16.40 9.86 6.55
C ILE A 167 -16.96 9.24 7.84
N ARG A 168 -17.97 8.38 7.73
CA ARG A 168 -18.53 7.72 8.92
C ARG A 168 -17.52 6.71 9.45
N ALA A 169 -17.07 6.87 10.69
CA ALA A 169 -16.10 5.95 11.30
C ALA A 169 -16.84 5.01 12.27
N ALA A 170 -16.63 3.71 12.13
CA ALA A 170 -16.96 2.71 13.13
C ALA A 170 -15.65 2.08 13.60
N ILE A 171 -15.05 2.70 14.62
CA ILE A 171 -13.81 2.25 15.25
C ILE A 171 -14.21 1.72 16.61
N ASN A 172 -14.02 0.42 16.81
CA ASN A 172 -14.32 -0.22 18.09
C ASN A 172 -13.31 0.28 19.13
N GLU A 173 -13.82 0.88 20.20
CA GLU A 173 -13.09 1.18 21.43
C GLU A 173 -13.80 0.39 22.53
N TRP A 174 -13.10 -0.52 23.20
CA TRP A 174 -13.65 -1.10 24.43
C TRP A 174 -13.39 -0.13 25.57
N LEU A 175 -14.38 -0.03 26.47
CA LEU A 175 -14.44 0.84 27.64
C LEU A 175 -13.22 0.68 28.57
#